data_AF-A0AAC9MVF6-F1
#
_entry.id   AF-A0AAC9MVF6-F1
#
_cell.length_a   1.000
_cell.length_b   1.000
_cell.length_c   1.000
_cell.angle_alpha   90.00
_cell.angle_beta   90.00
_cell.angle_gamma   90.00
#
_symmetry.space_group_name_H-M   'P 1'
#
loop_
_entity.id
_entity.type
_entity.pdbx_description
1 polymer ?
#
loop_
_entity_poly.entity_id
_entity_poly.type
_entity_poly.pdbx_seq_one_letter_code
_entity_poly.pdbx_strand_id
1 'polypeptide(L)'
;MEVPYVVYTEPSNLAVGVDPRAELKLYFNHDLNPASVTTATVYLLYVPDQKPVRGSVAYRQRVVTFQPASPLLSGAYRLSVLGGPTGVKDVLGEPLPKDYVLQFEVSAQEAIPAPVVIEPADQSLISPPPTFVWQAVPGVKRYEVQMSSSPDFNVLVWPNPGDAIDFVYAPDSQTVMVTPGTDLPEGYYYFRVRADGGVWSTSIGFALGKDVQRHEVLILPLSLSKVTPELFAVNVDSRNITLTFNFPLDATTVTADNVYVIKRQI
;
A
#
# COMPACT_ATOMS: atom_id res chain seq x y z
N MET A 1 -39.65 31.42 17.95
CA MET A 1 -39.26 30.57 16.81
C MET A 1 -37.97 29.87 17.20
N GLU A 2 -37.86 28.58 16.89
CA GLU A 2 -36.63 27.82 17.09
C GLU A 2 -35.63 28.17 15.99
N VAL A 3 -34.33 28.13 16.28
CA VAL A 3 -33.25 28.50 15.37
C VAL A 3 -32.37 27.29 15.07
N PRO A 4 -31.69 27.23 13.91
CA PRO A 4 -30.83 26.10 13.60
C PRO A 4 -29.64 26.04 14.57
N TYR A 5 -29.27 24.84 15.01
CA TYR A 5 -28.07 24.54 15.77
C TYR A 5 -27.52 23.15 15.41
N VAL A 6 -26.22 22.95 15.67
CA VAL A 6 -25.57 21.65 15.50
C VAL A 6 -25.87 20.78 16.71
N VAL A 7 -26.51 19.64 16.49
CA VAL A 7 -26.90 18.64 17.49
C VAL A 7 -25.70 17.76 17.85
N TYR A 8 -24.97 17.27 16.85
CA TYR A 8 -23.82 16.38 17.02
C TYR A 8 -22.87 16.46 15.81
N THR A 9 -21.64 16.01 16.00
CA THR A 9 -20.58 16.00 14.96
C THR A 9 -19.84 14.66 14.94
N GLU A 10 -19.44 14.24 13.75
CA GLU A 10 -18.53 13.11 13.52
C GLU A 10 -17.33 13.62 12.72
N PRO A 11 -16.09 13.51 13.21
CA PRO A 11 -15.75 13.07 14.56
C PRO A 11 -16.34 14.01 15.63
N SER A 12 -16.47 13.51 16.85
CA SER A 12 -16.96 14.32 17.97
C SER A 12 -16.02 15.48 18.26
N ASN A 13 -16.55 16.57 18.81
CA ASN A 13 -15.72 17.68 19.25
C ASN A 13 -14.63 17.22 20.25
N LEU A 14 -13.41 17.68 20.00
CA LEU A 14 -12.17 17.30 20.69
C LEU A 14 -11.74 15.83 20.51
N ALA A 15 -12.24 15.15 19.47
CA ALA A 15 -11.76 13.81 19.15
C ALA A 15 -10.26 13.81 18.83
N VAL A 16 -9.58 12.73 19.24
CA VAL A 16 -8.18 12.43 18.92
C VAL A 16 -8.13 11.16 18.09
N GLY A 17 -7.04 10.93 17.35
CA GLY A 17 -6.89 9.74 16.53
C GLY A 17 -7.84 9.70 15.33
N VAL A 18 -8.28 10.86 14.84
CA VAL A 18 -9.15 10.95 13.67
C VAL A 18 -8.38 10.47 12.44
N ASP A 19 -9.00 9.60 11.64
CA ASP A 19 -8.42 9.09 10.41
C ASP A 19 -8.12 10.25 9.43
N PRO A 20 -6.93 10.31 8.81
CA PRO A 20 -6.59 11.31 7.79
C PRO A 20 -7.60 11.44 6.63
N ARG A 21 -8.38 10.41 6.33
CA ARG A 21 -9.41 10.37 5.28
C ARG A 21 -10.83 10.49 5.81
N ALA A 22 -11.01 10.79 7.10
CA ALA A 22 -12.33 10.89 7.71
C ALA A 22 -13.20 11.94 7.00
N GLU A 23 -14.44 11.55 6.70
CA GLU A 23 -15.49 12.51 6.35
C GLU A 23 -15.93 13.24 7.63
N LEU A 24 -16.07 14.56 7.55
CA LEU A 24 -16.57 15.35 8.69
C LEU A 24 -18.06 15.61 8.51
N LYS A 25 -18.89 15.17 9.44
CA LYS A 25 -20.35 15.28 9.40
C LYS A 25 -20.87 16.13 10.55
N LEU A 26 -21.78 17.04 10.24
CA LEU A 26 -22.46 17.91 11.21
C LEU A 26 -23.97 17.71 11.08
N TYR A 27 -24.60 17.31 12.17
CA TYR A 27 -26.03 17.02 12.23
C TYR A 27 -26.76 18.23 12.82
N PHE A 28 -27.73 18.78 12.11
CA PHE A 28 -28.50 19.96 12.53
C PHE A 28 -29.90 19.57 13.01
N ASN A 29 -30.49 20.38 13.90
CA ASN A 29 -31.87 20.19 14.34
C ASN A 29 -32.88 20.57 13.24
N HIS A 30 -32.50 21.47 12.32
CA HIS A 30 -33.33 22.00 11.24
C HIS A 30 -32.85 21.56 9.85
N ASP A 31 -33.77 21.56 8.89
CA ASP A 31 -33.42 21.54 7.47
C ASP A 31 -32.77 22.86 7.07
N LEU A 32 -31.60 22.78 6.44
CA LEU A 32 -30.81 23.91 6.01
C LEU A 32 -31.17 24.34 4.59
N ASN A 33 -30.99 25.64 4.31
CA ASN A 33 -31.00 26.16 2.95
C ASN A 33 -29.69 25.73 2.25
N PRO A 34 -29.74 24.86 1.22
CA PRO A 34 -28.53 24.36 0.55
C PRO A 34 -27.67 25.46 -0.06
N ALA A 35 -28.25 26.59 -0.49
CA ALA A 35 -27.50 27.70 -1.06
C ALA A 35 -26.64 28.44 -0.02
N SER A 36 -26.95 28.31 1.28
CA SER A 36 -26.16 28.89 2.37
C SER A 36 -25.03 27.98 2.85
N VAL A 37 -25.01 26.71 2.42
CA VAL A 37 -24.01 25.71 2.80
C VAL A 37 -22.96 25.62 1.70
N THR A 38 -21.83 26.31 1.89
CA THR A 38 -20.76 26.40 0.90
C THR A 38 -19.40 26.27 1.58
N THR A 39 -18.33 26.13 0.80
CA THR A 39 -16.95 26.17 1.33
C THR A 39 -16.55 27.53 1.92
N ALA A 40 -17.36 28.58 1.75
CA ALA A 40 -17.14 29.88 2.39
C ALA A 40 -17.79 29.97 3.78
N THR A 41 -18.89 29.23 4.00
CA THR A 41 -19.63 29.21 5.26
C THR A 41 -19.34 27.99 6.12
N VAL A 42 -18.80 26.93 5.53
CA VAL A 42 -18.34 25.71 6.20
C VAL A 42 -16.94 25.37 5.68
N TYR A 43 -15.92 25.58 6.51
CA TYR A 43 -14.52 25.42 6.09
C TYR A 43 -13.66 24.82 7.19
N LEU A 44 -12.59 24.16 6.75
CA LEU A 44 -11.63 23.46 7.60
C LEU A 44 -10.28 24.19 7.58
N LEU A 45 -9.70 24.41 8.75
CA LEU A 45 -8.36 24.97 8.93
C LEU A 45 -7.43 23.95 9.59
N TYR A 46 -6.19 23.90 9.12
CA TYR A 46 -5.09 23.28 9.86
C TYR A 46 -4.61 24.28 10.92
N VAL A 47 -4.70 23.92 12.20
CA VAL A 47 -4.51 24.86 13.32
C VAL A 47 -3.08 25.37 13.48
N PRO A 48 -2.01 24.55 13.26
CA PRO A 48 -0.63 25.02 13.47
C PRO A 48 -0.24 26.27 12.68
N ASP A 49 -0.76 26.45 11.46
CA ASP A 49 -0.45 27.59 10.59
C ASP A 49 -1.70 28.36 10.10
N GLN A 50 -2.88 28.00 10.61
CA GLN A 50 -4.19 28.54 10.19
C GLN A 50 -4.46 28.39 8.69
N LYS A 51 -3.85 27.40 8.02
CA LYS A 51 -3.99 27.22 6.58
C LYS A 51 -5.33 26.57 6.23
N PRO A 52 -6.08 27.10 5.24
CA PRO A 52 -7.28 26.46 4.74
C PRO A 52 -6.98 25.09 4.11
N VAL A 53 -7.80 24.10 4.46
CA VAL A 53 -7.79 22.77 3.85
C VAL A 53 -8.78 22.76 2.70
N ARG A 54 -8.33 22.37 1.51
CA ARG A 54 -9.21 22.21 0.34
C ARG A 54 -10.12 21.00 0.53
N GLY A 55 -11.38 21.16 0.14
CA GLY A 55 -12.39 20.11 0.20
C GLY A 55 -13.69 20.56 -0.45
N SER A 56 -14.68 19.67 -0.41
CA SER A 56 -16.05 19.94 -0.86
C SER A 56 -17.02 19.88 0.31
N VAL A 57 -18.06 20.71 0.25
CA VAL A 57 -19.17 20.67 1.22
C VAL A 57 -20.41 20.16 0.50
N ALA A 58 -21.10 19.21 1.12
CA ALA A 58 -22.39 18.69 0.67
C ALA A 58 -23.43 18.81 1.79
N TYR A 59 -24.71 18.88 1.42
CA TYR A 59 -25.81 18.90 2.36
C TYR A 59 -26.90 17.92 1.93
N ARG A 60 -27.36 17.07 2.86
CA ARG A 60 -28.47 16.13 2.66
C ARG A 60 -29.18 15.86 3.98
N GLN A 61 -30.49 16.07 4.03
CA GLN A 61 -31.36 15.69 5.17
C GLN A 61 -30.79 16.11 6.54
N ARG A 62 -30.59 17.42 6.75
CA ARG A 62 -30.04 18.00 8.00
C ARG A 62 -28.58 17.66 8.31
N VAL A 63 -27.88 16.98 7.41
CA VAL A 63 -26.47 16.64 7.56
C VAL A 63 -25.64 17.46 6.58
N VAL A 64 -24.69 18.23 7.11
CA VAL A 64 -23.61 18.85 6.32
C VAL A 64 -22.41 17.92 6.37
N THR A 65 -21.83 17.62 5.21
CA THR A 65 -20.63 16.80 5.08
C THR A 65 -19.51 17.64 4.46
N PHE A 66 -18.35 17.69 5.12
CA PHE A 66 -17.12 18.22 4.55
C PHE A 66 -16.19 17.06 4.20
N GLN A 67 -15.80 16.98 2.93
CA GLN A 67 -14.86 15.98 2.41
C GLN A 67 -13.53 16.66 2.08
N PRO A 68 -12.43 16.37 2.78
CA PRO A 68 -11.10 16.82 2.38
C PRO A 68 -10.73 16.30 0.98
N ALA A 69 -10.10 17.17 0.16
CA ALA A 69 -9.67 16.81 -1.21
C ALA A 69 -8.44 15.89 -1.24
N SER A 70 -7.67 15.87 -0.15
CA SER A 70 -6.51 15.01 0.07
C SER A 70 -6.53 14.53 1.53
N PRO A 71 -5.88 13.40 1.86
CA PRO A 71 -5.70 12.98 3.24
C PRO A 71 -5.11 14.12 4.10
N LEU A 72 -5.68 14.32 5.28
CA LEU A 72 -5.23 15.29 6.27
C LEU A 72 -3.84 14.91 6.81
N LEU A 73 -3.04 15.92 7.13
CA LEU A 73 -1.76 15.72 7.80
C LEU A 73 -2.00 15.44 9.28
N SER A 74 -1.01 14.89 9.97
CA SER A 74 -1.08 14.80 11.42
C SER A 74 -1.11 16.20 12.07
N GLY A 75 -2.01 16.39 13.03
CA GLY A 75 -2.09 17.60 13.84
C GLY A 75 -3.52 18.03 14.14
N ALA A 76 -3.65 19.21 14.73
CA ALA A 76 -4.92 19.77 15.14
C ALA A 76 -5.64 20.47 13.97
N TYR A 77 -6.95 20.25 13.90
CA TYR A 77 -7.83 20.84 12.91
C TYR A 77 -9.01 21.55 13.55
N ARG A 78 -9.51 22.56 12.84
CA ARG A 78 -10.69 23.33 13.23
C ARG A 78 -11.63 23.45 12.03
N LEU A 79 -12.83 22.87 12.13
CA LEU A 79 -13.91 23.11 11.18
C LEU A 79 -14.83 24.20 11.76
N SER A 80 -15.06 25.25 10.99
CA SER A 80 -15.94 26.36 11.34
C SER A 80 -17.20 26.31 10.48
N VAL A 81 -18.35 26.48 11.13
CA VAL A 81 -19.64 26.79 10.49
C VAL A 81 -19.99 28.22 10.87
N LEU A 82 -20.01 29.11 9.90
CA LEU A 82 -20.32 30.52 10.14
C LEU A 82 -21.81 30.69 10.48
N GLY A 83 -22.08 31.44 11.52
CA GLY A 83 -23.40 31.93 11.89
C GLY A 83 -23.66 33.35 11.40
N GLY A 84 -24.76 33.92 11.89
CA GLY A 84 -25.18 35.29 11.58
C GLY A 84 -25.71 35.48 10.15
N PRO A 85 -25.95 36.73 9.74
CA PRO A 85 -26.69 37.04 8.51
C PRO A 85 -26.06 36.52 7.21
N THR A 86 -24.74 36.30 7.19
CA THR A 86 -23.97 35.80 6.05
C THR A 86 -23.58 34.32 6.18
N GLY A 87 -23.96 33.67 7.29
CA GLY A 87 -23.62 32.29 7.60
C GLY A 87 -24.63 31.28 7.05
N VAL A 88 -24.58 30.08 7.64
CA VAL A 88 -25.53 28.99 7.36
C VAL A 88 -26.92 29.36 7.90
N LYS A 89 -27.95 29.08 7.10
CA LYS A 89 -29.36 29.37 7.40
C LYS A 89 -30.22 28.13 7.24
N ASP A 90 -31.34 28.11 7.96
CA ASP A 90 -32.39 27.14 7.72
C ASP A 90 -33.23 27.49 6.47
N VAL A 91 -34.16 26.60 6.11
CA VAL A 91 -35.08 26.80 4.97
C VAL A 91 -36.03 28.00 5.13
N LEU A 92 -36.22 28.51 6.35
CA LEU A 92 -37.01 29.71 6.64
C LEU A 92 -36.16 31.00 6.58
N GLY A 93 -34.85 30.86 6.39
CA GLY A 93 -33.90 31.96 6.32
C GLY A 93 -33.35 32.41 7.67
N GLU A 94 -33.67 31.71 8.76
CA GLU A 94 -33.12 31.98 10.08
C GLU A 94 -31.66 31.51 10.15
N PRO A 95 -30.71 32.38 10.55
CA PRO A 95 -29.32 32.01 10.61
C PRO A 95 -28.99 31.17 11.83
N LEU A 96 -27.92 30.37 11.72
CA LEU A 96 -27.24 29.83 12.90
C LEU A 96 -26.84 31.04 13.80
N PRO A 97 -27.27 31.11 15.07
CA PRO A 97 -27.12 32.33 15.87
C PRO A 97 -25.66 32.76 16.11
N LYS A 98 -24.76 31.78 16.18
CA LYS A 98 -23.33 31.97 16.44
C LYS A 98 -22.52 30.96 15.62
N ASP A 99 -21.27 31.28 15.34
CA ASP A 99 -20.37 30.32 14.73
C ASP A 99 -20.29 29.04 15.57
N TYR A 100 -20.34 27.90 14.90
CA TYR A 100 -20.05 26.62 15.50
C TYR A 100 -18.63 26.19 15.13
N VAL A 101 -17.88 25.70 16.10
CA VAL A 101 -16.49 25.29 15.92
C VAL A 101 -16.34 23.84 16.37
N LEU A 102 -15.97 22.98 15.43
CA LEU A 102 -15.53 21.60 15.67
C LEU A 102 -14.00 21.58 15.71
N GLN A 103 -13.43 21.06 16.78
CA GLN A 103 -11.99 20.84 16.92
C GLN A 103 -11.72 19.35 17.01
N PHE A 104 -10.63 18.89 16.40
CA PHE A 104 -10.19 17.49 16.49
C PHE A 104 -8.70 17.38 16.15
N GLU A 105 -8.10 16.26 16.51
CA GLU A 105 -6.71 15.93 16.18
C GLU A 105 -6.65 14.69 15.28
N VAL A 106 -5.98 14.88 14.14
CA VAL A 106 -5.60 13.80 13.24
C VAL A 106 -4.27 13.26 13.72
N SER A 107 -4.22 11.97 14.02
CA SER A 107 -2.95 11.30 14.30
C SER A 107 -2.29 10.93 12.98
N ALA A 108 -0.95 10.89 12.98
CA ALA A 108 -0.26 10.23 11.88
C ALA A 108 -0.79 8.80 11.78
N GLN A 109 -1.28 8.41 10.61
CA GLN A 109 -1.59 7.00 10.37
C GLN A 109 -0.27 6.25 10.51
N GLU A 110 -0.17 5.32 11.46
CA GLU A 110 0.99 4.45 11.56
C GLU A 110 1.18 3.78 10.19
N ALA A 111 2.42 3.80 9.69
CA ALA A 111 2.72 3.17 8.42
C ALA A 111 2.33 1.70 8.52
N ILE A 112 1.40 1.27 7.67
CA ILE A 112 1.00 -0.13 7.63
C ILE A 112 2.22 -0.92 7.17
N PRO A 113 2.76 -1.84 8.01
CA PRO A 113 4.01 -2.51 7.72
C PRO A 113 3.87 -3.36 6.46
N ALA A 114 5.00 -3.54 5.78
CA ALA A 114 5.06 -4.42 4.63
C ALA A 114 4.75 -5.87 5.04
N PRO A 115 3.87 -6.59 4.33
CA PRO A 115 3.64 -8.00 4.59
C PRO A 115 4.89 -8.82 4.29
N VAL A 116 5.05 -9.95 4.98
CA VAL A 116 6.15 -10.90 4.73
C VAL A 116 5.62 -12.03 3.85
N VAL A 117 6.15 -12.14 2.63
CA VAL A 117 5.81 -13.25 1.73
C VAL A 117 6.46 -14.53 2.25
N ILE A 118 5.67 -15.58 2.35
CA ILE A 118 6.06 -16.91 2.82
C ILE A 118 6.22 -17.84 1.62
N GLU A 119 5.27 -17.83 0.69
CA GLU A 119 5.32 -18.63 -0.54
C GLU A 119 4.96 -17.78 -1.78
N PRO A 120 5.61 -18.05 -2.93
CA PRO A 120 6.76 -18.94 -3.06
C PRO A 120 8.01 -18.35 -2.42
N ALA A 121 8.96 -19.20 -2.02
CA ALA A 121 10.28 -18.73 -1.60
C ALA A 121 10.99 -17.96 -2.73
N ASP A 122 11.82 -16.98 -2.38
CA ASP A 122 12.60 -16.24 -3.38
C ASP A 122 13.52 -17.20 -4.16
N GLN A 123 13.64 -16.96 -5.45
CA GLN A 123 14.40 -17.74 -6.44
C GLN A 123 13.98 -19.21 -6.56
N SER A 124 12.74 -19.54 -6.22
CA SER A 124 12.22 -20.90 -6.34
C SER A 124 11.59 -21.20 -7.71
N LEU A 125 11.43 -22.49 -7.99
CA LEU A 125 10.65 -23.01 -9.12
C LEU A 125 9.35 -23.59 -8.58
N ILE A 126 8.23 -23.11 -9.07
CA ILE A 126 6.89 -23.57 -8.67
C ILE A 126 6.06 -24.03 -9.87
N SER A 127 5.14 -24.96 -9.61
CA SER A 127 4.22 -25.47 -10.62
C SER A 127 2.96 -24.59 -10.72
N PRO A 128 2.37 -24.45 -11.93
CA PRO A 128 1.06 -23.82 -12.07
C PRO A 128 -0.08 -24.72 -11.49
N PRO A 129 -1.13 -24.13 -10.89
CA PRO A 129 -1.34 -22.70 -10.68
C PRO A 129 -0.53 -22.17 -9.47
N PRO A 130 0.08 -20.97 -9.58
CA PRO A 130 0.86 -20.43 -8.48
C PRO A 130 -0.04 -20.04 -7.31
N THR A 131 0.37 -20.41 -6.09
CA THR A 131 -0.29 -19.95 -4.86
C THR A 131 0.67 -19.08 -4.08
N PHE A 132 0.23 -17.87 -3.74
CA PHE A 132 1.00 -16.93 -2.95
C PHE A 132 0.47 -16.91 -1.53
N VAL A 133 1.38 -16.94 -0.55
CA VAL A 133 1.05 -16.92 0.88
C VAL A 133 1.90 -15.87 1.56
N TRP A 134 1.30 -15.04 2.42
CA TRP A 134 2.02 -14.06 3.24
C TRP A 134 1.46 -13.98 4.65
N GLN A 135 2.26 -13.46 5.58
CA GLN A 135 1.81 -13.16 6.94
C GLN A 135 0.81 -12.00 6.94
N ALA A 136 -0.33 -12.19 7.60
CA ALA A 136 -1.36 -11.16 7.73
C ALA A 136 -0.86 -10.00 8.62
N VAL A 137 -1.08 -8.77 8.15
CA VAL A 137 -0.90 -7.55 8.93
C VAL A 137 -2.13 -7.36 9.83
N PRO A 138 -1.96 -7.23 11.16
CA PRO A 138 -3.08 -7.03 12.09
C PRO A 138 -3.96 -5.83 11.72
N GLY A 139 -5.28 -6.01 11.78
CA GLY A 139 -6.26 -4.96 11.49
C GLY A 139 -6.48 -4.65 10.00
N VAL A 140 -5.70 -5.24 9.10
CA VAL A 140 -5.86 -5.05 7.65
C VAL A 140 -6.86 -6.03 7.08
N LYS A 141 -7.78 -5.53 6.25
CA LYS A 141 -8.81 -6.34 5.58
C LYS A 141 -8.59 -6.51 4.08
N ARG A 142 -7.71 -5.70 3.48
CA ARG A 142 -7.50 -5.65 2.04
C ARG A 142 -6.03 -5.59 1.72
N TYR A 143 -5.65 -6.35 0.69
CA TYR A 143 -4.30 -6.36 0.16
C TYR A 143 -4.34 -6.02 -1.32
N GLU A 144 -3.28 -5.39 -1.79
CA GLU A 144 -2.95 -5.27 -3.20
C GLU A 144 -1.78 -6.20 -3.49
N VAL A 145 -1.90 -6.95 -4.58
CA VAL A 145 -0.90 -7.92 -5.03
C VAL A 145 -0.51 -7.57 -6.46
N GLN A 146 0.76 -7.78 -6.79
CA GLN A 146 1.26 -7.59 -8.13
C GLN A 146 2.21 -8.73 -8.48
N MET A 147 2.00 -9.28 -9.66
CA MET A 147 2.93 -10.16 -10.34
C MET A 147 3.37 -9.50 -11.64
N SER A 148 4.66 -9.53 -11.93
CA SER A 148 5.29 -8.82 -13.05
C SER A 148 6.33 -9.68 -13.73
N SER A 149 6.51 -9.51 -15.05
CA SER A 149 7.66 -10.10 -15.78
C SER A 149 8.91 -9.21 -15.74
N SER A 150 8.85 -8.09 -15.01
CA SER A 150 9.93 -7.13 -14.81
C SER A 150 10.19 -6.86 -13.32
N PRO A 151 11.46 -6.76 -12.87
CA PRO A 151 11.78 -6.52 -11.46
C PRO A 151 11.29 -5.16 -10.95
N ASP A 152 11.15 -4.18 -11.84
CA ASP A 152 10.65 -2.84 -11.51
C ASP A 152 9.12 -2.72 -11.51
N PHE A 153 8.40 -3.83 -11.79
CA PHE A 153 6.93 -3.87 -11.85
C PHE A 153 6.30 -2.93 -12.91
N ASN A 154 7.04 -2.61 -13.98
CA ASN A 154 6.54 -1.82 -15.12
C ASN A 154 5.76 -2.67 -16.14
N VAL A 155 5.88 -3.99 -16.08
CA VAL A 155 5.18 -4.97 -16.93
C VAL A 155 4.40 -5.93 -16.05
N LEU A 156 3.22 -5.50 -15.61
CA LEU A 156 2.34 -6.32 -14.78
C LEU A 156 1.69 -7.43 -15.61
N VAL A 157 1.68 -8.64 -15.05
CA VAL A 157 1.07 -9.82 -15.64
C VAL A 157 -0.20 -10.21 -14.87
N TRP A 158 -0.25 -9.89 -13.58
CA TRP A 158 -1.42 -10.08 -12.74
C TRP A 158 -1.42 -9.06 -11.58
N PRO A 159 -2.60 -8.55 -11.14
CA PRO A 159 -3.93 -8.77 -11.70
C PRO A 159 -4.19 -7.96 -13.00
N ASN A 160 -4.92 -8.54 -13.94
CA ASN A 160 -5.43 -7.86 -15.13
C ASN A 160 -6.78 -7.15 -14.85
N PRO A 161 -7.15 -6.11 -15.62
CA PRO A 161 -8.48 -5.52 -15.54
C PRO A 161 -9.56 -6.57 -15.79
N GLY A 162 -10.35 -6.89 -14.75
CA GLY A 162 -11.42 -7.90 -14.81
C GLY A 162 -11.12 -9.19 -14.06
N ASP A 163 -9.90 -9.40 -13.57
CA ASP A 163 -9.60 -10.53 -12.70
C ASP A 163 -10.34 -10.37 -11.35
N ALA A 164 -11.14 -11.38 -10.99
CA ALA A 164 -11.61 -11.53 -9.62
C ALA A 164 -10.41 -11.98 -8.78
N ILE A 165 -9.90 -11.09 -7.93
CA ILE A 165 -8.92 -11.47 -6.92
C ILE A 165 -9.72 -12.09 -5.77
N ASP A 166 -9.74 -13.42 -5.69
CA ASP A 166 -10.36 -14.14 -4.58
C ASP A 166 -9.54 -13.90 -3.31
N PHE A 167 -9.86 -12.82 -2.60
CA PHE A 167 -9.34 -12.58 -1.26
C PHE A 167 -10.03 -13.56 -0.31
N VAL A 168 -9.40 -14.68 0.01
CA VAL A 168 -9.84 -15.52 1.12
C VAL A 168 -9.50 -14.79 2.42
N TYR A 169 -10.43 -13.95 2.86
CA TYR A 169 -10.41 -13.31 4.16
C TYR A 169 -10.74 -14.37 5.23
N ALA A 170 -9.73 -14.84 5.95
CA ALA A 170 -9.93 -15.60 7.17
C ALA A 170 -9.61 -14.67 8.35
N PRO A 171 -10.62 -14.03 8.98
CA PRO A 171 -10.41 -12.99 10.01
C PRO A 171 -9.56 -13.43 11.21
N ASP A 172 -9.35 -14.74 11.39
CA ASP A 172 -8.59 -15.35 12.49
C ASP A 172 -7.30 -16.07 12.04
N SER A 173 -6.97 -16.07 10.74
CA SER A 173 -5.75 -16.71 10.23
C SER A 173 -4.53 -15.78 10.29
N GLN A 174 -3.38 -16.31 10.69
CA GLN A 174 -2.10 -15.60 10.72
C GLN A 174 -1.52 -15.36 9.31
N THR A 175 -2.10 -15.99 8.29
CA THR A 175 -1.65 -15.91 6.90
C THR A 175 -2.81 -15.62 5.96
N VAL A 176 -2.48 -15.04 4.81
CA VAL A 176 -3.39 -14.82 3.69
C VAL A 176 -2.86 -15.58 2.49
N MET A 177 -3.76 -16.18 1.71
CA MET A 177 -3.43 -16.94 0.51
C MET A 177 -4.22 -16.43 -0.69
N VAL A 178 -3.61 -16.42 -1.86
CA VAL A 178 -4.28 -16.14 -3.13
C VAL A 178 -3.70 -16.98 -4.25
N THR A 179 -4.56 -17.44 -5.15
CA THR A 179 -4.21 -18.15 -6.38
C THR A 179 -4.85 -17.36 -7.53
N PRO A 180 -4.07 -16.92 -8.54
CA PRO A 180 -4.64 -16.30 -9.73
C PRO A 180 -5.68 -17.22 -10.37
N GLY A 181 -6.89 -16.71 -10.64
CA GLY A 181 -7.96 -17.46 -11.29
C GLY A 181 -7.76 -17.67 -12.80
N THR A 182 -6.67 -17.14 -13.36
CA THR A 182 -6.30 -17.22 -14.77
C THR A 182 -5.03 -18.06 -14.93
N ASP A 183 -4.98 -18.84 -16.01
CA ASP A 183 -3.79 -19.60 -16.36
C ASP A 183 -2.66 -18.65 -16.74
N LEU A 184 -1.55 -18.73 -16.01
CA LEU A 184 -0.36 -17.92 -16.23
C LEU A 184 0.66 -18.70 -17.08
N PRO A 185 1.29 -18.08 -18.10
CA PRO A 185 2.27 -18.75 -18.92
C PRO A 185 3.53 -19.10 -18.11
N GLU A 186 4.25 -20.13 -18.55
CA GLU A 186 5.55 -20.47 -17.96
C GLU A 186 6.56 -19.34 -18.19
N GLY A 187 7.39 -19.06 -17.19
CA GLY A 187 8.25 -17.87 -17.20
C GLY A 187 8.87 -17.55 -15.85
N TYR A 188 9.76 -16.56 -15.83
CA TYR A 188 10.27 -15.98 -14.59
C TYR A 188 9.48 -14.71 -14.25
N TYR A 189 9.04 -14.59 -13.00
CA TYR A 189 8.17 -13.53 -12.53
C TYR A 189 8.65 -12.97 -11.20
N TYR A 190 8.18 -11.75 -10.90
CA TYR A 190 8.35 -11.08 -9.63
C TYR A 190 7.00 -10.90 -8.98
N PHE A 191 6.89 -11.22 -7.69
CA PHE A 191 5.69 -10.98 -6.89
C PHE A 191 5.98 -10.03 -5.73
N ARG A 192 5.00 -9.17 -5.44
CA ARG A 192 4.96 -8.34 -4.23
C ARG A 192 3.53 -8.14 -3.76
N VAL A 193 3.38 -7.88 -2.47
CA VAL A 193 2.08 -7.63 -1.82
C VAL A 193 2.20 -6.46 -0.86
N ARG A 194 1.13 -5.67 -0.72
CA ARG A 194 0.97 -4.68 0.35
C ARG A 194 -0.42 -4.74 0.93
N ALA A 195 -0.56 -4.29 2.17
CA ALA A 195 -1.87 -3.84 2.63
C ALA A 195 -2.33 -2.64 1.80
N ASP A 196 -3.64 -2.46 1.62
CA ASP A 196 -4.21 -1.27 0.96
C ASP A 196 -3.66 0.01 1.59
N GLY A 197 -3.02 0.87 0.78
CA GLY A 197 -2.34 2.09 1.24
C GLY A 197 -1.05 1.88 2.05
N GLY A 198 -0.58 0.65 2.22
CA GLY A 198 0.64 0.28 2.96
C GLY A 198 1.91 0.25 2.09
N VAL A 199 3.01 -0.19 2.73
CA VAL A 199 4.31 -0.38 2.07
C VAL A 199 4.33 -1.74 1.35
N TRP A 200 4.95 -1.79 0.16
CA TRP A 200 5.18 -3.05 -0.55
C TRP A 200 6.12 -3.97 0.22
N SER A 201 5.82 -5.26 0.22
CA SER A 201 6.74 -6.33 0.61
C SER A 201 8.05 -6.21 -0.18
N THR A 202 9.10 -6.86 0.32
CA THR A 202 10.21 -7.23 -0.54
C THR A 202 9.66 -8.01 -1.73
N SER A 203 10.15 -7.71 -2.93
CA SER A 203 9.81 -8.47 -4.13
C SER A 203 10.51 -9.82 -4.08
N ILE A 204 9.77 -10.87 -4.42
CA ILE A 204 10.32 -12.21 -4.62
C ILE A 204 10.35 -12.53 -6.11
N GLY A 205 11.44 -13.09 -6.61
CA GLY A 205 11.55 -13.63 -7.97
C GLY A 205 11.32 -15.13 -7.96
N PHE A 206 10.59 -15.68 -8.91
CA PHE A 206 10.35 -17.12 -9.01
C PHE A 206 10.11 -17.56 -10.45
N ALA A 207 10.42 -18.81 -10.76
CA ALA A 207 10.09 -19.45 -12.02
C ALA A 207 8.76 -20.21 -11.89
N LEU A 208 7.87 -20.04 -12.87
CA LEU A 208 6.64 -20.81 -13.02
C LEU A 208 6.82 -21.79 -14.19
N GLY A 209 6.67 -23.08 -13.93
CA GLY A 209 6.84 -24.11 -14.97
C GLY A 209 6.27 -25.48 -14.57
N LYS A 210 5.79 -26.27 -15.54
CA LYS A 210 5.24 -27.61 -15.29
C LYS A 210 6.31 -28.67 -15.05
N ASP A 211 7.54 -28.43 -15.53
CA ASP A 211 8.67 -29.33 -15.39
C ASP A 211 9.67 -28.82 -14.34
N VAL A 212 9.49 -29.23 -13.08
CA VAL A 212 10.44 -28.94 -11.98
C VAL A 212 11.86 -29.46 -12.26
N GLN A 213 12.02 -30.29 -13.30
CA GLN A 213 13.27 -30.94 -13.70
C GLN A 213 13.96 -30.30 -14.93
N ARG A 214 13.33 -29.35 -15.64
CA ARG A 214 13.95 -28.66 -16.80
C ARG A 214 14.37 -27.25 -16.40
N HIS A 215 15.66 -27.07 -16.14
CA HIS A 215 16.34 -25.79 -15.80
C HIS A 215 16.38 -24.75 -16.95
N GLU A 216 15.47 -24.82 -17.93
CA GLU A 216 15.51 -23.96 -19.12
C GLU A 216 14.39 -22.91 -19.13
N VAL A 217 14.38 -21.98 -18.16
CA VAL A 217 13.56 -20.75 -18.28
C VAL A 217 14.39 -19.53 -17.87
N LEU A 218 14.85 -18.81 -18.91
CA LEU A 218 15.41 -17.45 -18.92
C LEU A 218 16.19 -17.00 -17.66
N ILE A 219 17.40 -17.52 -17.58
CA ILE A 219 18.46 -17.12 -16.65
C ILE A 219 19.05 -15.77 -17.09
N LEU A 220 19.25 -14.82 -16.17
CA LEU A 220 20.41 -13.91 -16.30
C LEU A 220 21.61 -14.82 -16.60
N PRO A 221 22.48 -14.52 -17.59
CA PRO A 221 23.53 -15.46 -17.97
C PRO A 221 24.32 -15.83 -16.71
N LEU A 222 24.58 -17.13 -16.54
CA LEU A 222 25.42 -17.60 -15.44
C LEU A 222 26.74 -16.83 -15.52
N SER A 223 27.01 -16.03 -14.50
CA SER A 223 28.17 -15.15 -14.44
C SER A 223 28.86 -15.33 -13.11
N LEU A 224 30.19 -15.26 -13.16
CA LEU A 224 31.02 -15.25 -11.97
C LEU A 224 30.78 -13.94 -11.20
N SER A 225 30.31 -14.04 -9.96
CA SER A 225 30.05 -12.89 -9.08
C SER A 225 31.24 -12.57 -8.19
N LYS A 226 32.02 -13.58 -7.79
CA LYS A 226 33.21 -13.40 -6.94
C LYS A 226 34.24 -14.51 -7.15
N VAL A 227 35.51 -14.15 -7.00
CA VAL A 227 36.65 -15.08 -6.91
C VAL A 227 37.36 -14.82 -5.59
N THR A 228 37.65 -15.88 -4.83
CA THR A 228 38.46 -15.81 -3.62
C THR A 228 39.62 -16.80 -3.74
N PRO A 229 40.88 -16.37 -3.61
CA PRO A 229 41.34 -14.99 -3.42
C PRO A 229 41.00 -14.08 -4.61
N GLU A 230 40.97 -12.77 -4.37
CA GLU A 230 40.68 -11.79 -5.43
C GLU A 230 41.72 -11.85 -6.56
N LEU A 231 41.32 -11.42 -7.75
CA LEU A 231 42.21 -11.38 -8.91
C LEU A 231 43.48 -10.58 -8.58
N PHE A 232 44.64 -11.12 -8.97
CA PHE A 232 45.98 -10.55 -8.72
C PHE A 232 46.44 -10.53 -7.25
N ALA A 233 45.77 -11.26 -6.35
CA ALA A 233 46.27 -11.41 -4.99
C ALA A 233 47.65 -12.09 -4.95
N VAL A 234 48.57 -11.50 -4.17
CA VAL A 234 49.94 -12.02 -3.95
C VAL A 234 50.01 -12.81 -2.64
N ASN A 235 50.94 -13.77 -2.55
CA ASN A 235 51.14 -14.61 -1.35
C ASN A 235 49.91 -15.42 -0.90
N VAL A 236 49.09 -15.90 -1.86
CA VAL A 236 47.88 -16.68 -1.57
C VAL A 236 48.15 -18.19 -1.63
N ASP A 237 47.48 -18.95 -0.75
CA ASP A 237 47.47 -20.41 -0.82
C ASP A 237 46.71 -20.86 -2.07
N SER A 238 47.42 -21.44 -3.03
CA SER A 238 46.86 -21.85 -4.32
C SER A 238 45.99 -23.11 -4.24
N ARG A 239 45.85 -23.73 -3.06
CA ARG A 239 45.09 -24.98 -2.89
C ARG A 239 43.58 -24.76 -2.77
N ASN A 240 43.14 -23.56 -2.40
CA ASN A 240 41.72 -23.25 -2.18
C ASN A 240 41.33 -22.00 -2.97
N ILE A 241 40.76 -22.20 -4.16
CA ILE A 241 40.14 -21.14 -4.96
C ILE A 241 38.63 -21.36 -4.92
N THR A 242 37.90 -20.36 -4.42
CA THR A 242 36.43 -20.37 -4.37
C THR A 242 35.89 -19.46 -5.45
N LEU A 243 35.07 -20.03 -6.34
CA LEU A 243 34.29 -19.30 -7.34
C LEU A 243 32.85 -19.19 -6.85
N THR A 244 32.31 -17.98 -6.85
CA THR A 244 30.90 -17.73 -6.53
C THR A 244 30.20 -17.24 -7.79
N PHE A 245 29.03 -17.80 -8.09
CA PHE A 245 28.23 -17.44 -9.24
C PHE A 245 26.97 -16.67 -8.81
N ASN A 246 26.35 -15.97 -9.76
CA ASN A 246 25.09 -15.24 -9.54
C ASN A 246 23.88 -16.15 -9.34
N PHE A 247 24.01 -17.46 -9.59
CA PHE A 247 23.00 -18.49 -9.32
C PHE A 247 23.64 -19.75 -8.71
N PRO A 248 22.88 -20.57 -7.96
CA PRO A 248 23.31 -21.90 -7.55
C PRO A 248 23.70 -22.76 -8.75
N LEU A 249 24.76 -23.55 -8.62
CA LEU A 249 25.18 -24.52 -9.63
C LEU A 249 24.59 -25.89 -9.35
N ASP A 250 24.26 -26.64 -10.40
CA ASP A 250 24.04 -28.08 -10.28
C ASP A 250 25.39 -28.78 -10.04
N ALA A 251 25.58 -29.31 -8.84
CA ALA A 251 26.81 -29.96 -8.41
C ALA A 251 27.20 -31.17 -9.29
N THR A 252 26.24 -31.82 -9.96
CA THR A 252 26.53 -32.96 -10.84
C THR A 252 27.18 -32.54 -12.16
N THR A 253 27.02 -31.27 -12.52
CA THR A 253 27.59 -30.70 -13.74
C THR A 253 28.97 -30.09 -13.52
N VAL A 254 29.39 -29.85 -12.27
CA VAL A 254 30.71 -29.25 -11.98
C VAL A 254 31.79 -30.33 -12.05
N THR A 255 32.62 -30.28 -13.08
CA THR A 255 33.70 -31.25 -13.32
C THR A 255 35.02 -30.54 -13.61
N ALA A 256 36.11 -31.30 -13.60
CA ALA A 256 37.43 -30.77 -13.97
C ALA A 256 37.52 -30.31 -15.44
N ASP A 257 36.55 -30.70 -16.28
CA ASP A 257 36.52 -30.34 -17.70
C ASP A 257 35.92 -28.96 -17.94
N ASN A 258 35.07 -28.47 -17.03
CA ASN A 258 34.38 -27.19 -17.20
C ASN A 258 34.70 -26.15 -16.11
N VAL A 259 35.26 -26.56 -14.98
CA VAL A 259 35.82 -25.66 -13.97
C VAL A 259 37.26 -26.08 -13.66
N TYR A 260 38.21 -25.33 -14.19
CA TYR A 260 39.64 -25.59 -13.98
C TYR A 260 40.44 -24.29 -13.84
N VAL A 261 41.58 -24.39 -13.16
CA VAL A 261 42.51 -23.28 -12.97
C VAL A 261 43.74 -23.56 -13.83
N ILE A 262 44.00 -22.69 -14.83
CA ILE A 262 45.21 -22.78 -15.63
C ILE A 262 46.31 -21.94 -14.99
N LYS A 263 47.45 -22.55 -14.71
CA LYS A 263 48.69 -21.81 -14.42
C LYS A 263 49.22 -21.21 -15.72
N ARG A 264 49.04 -19.89 -15.89
CA ARG A 264 49.63 -19.18 -17.03
C ARG A 264 51.16 -19.14 -16.85
N GLN A 265 51.90 -19.76 -17.76
CA GLN A 265 53.35 -19.56 -17.86
C GLN A 265 53.56 -18.13 -18.37
N ILE A 266 54.26 -17.30 -17.60
CA ILE A 266 54.69 -15.96 -18.00
C ILE A 266 56.17 -16.06 -18.34
#